data_AF-A0A0Q5TAX2-F1
#
_entry.id   AF-A0A0Q5TAX2-F1
#
_cell.length_a   1.000
_cell.length_b   1.000
_cell.length_c   1.000
_cell.angle_alpha   90.00
_cell.angle_beta   90.00
_cell.angle_gamma   90.00
#
_symmetry.space_group_name_H-M   'P 1'
#
loop_
_entity.id
_entity.type
_entity.pdbx_description
1 polymer ?
#
loop_
_entity_poly.entity_id
_entity_poly.type
_entity_poly.pdbx_seq_one_letter_code
_entity_poly.pdbx_strand_id
1 'polypeptide(L)'
;MSELQTRVSEYGGLSIKERLLIRFVKSRNIVGKNWRGVLAAHDPFFNTKLGGDYLTSVAQAVSDSSRGNVDRIERVTLALEKAAGIRSVPIV
;
A
#
# COMPACT_ATOMS: atom_id res chain seq x y z
N MET A 1 -5.18 5.10 -26.15
CA MET A 1 -5.04 5.87 -24.89
C MET A 1 -3.73 5.46 -24.26
N SER A 2 -2.84 6.40 -23.96
CA SER A 2 -1.58 6.06 -23.29
C SER A 2 -1.86 5.59 -21.86
N GLU A 3 -1.03 4.69 -21.33
CA GLU A 3 -1.16 4.18 -19.95
C GLU A 3 -1.18 5.32 -18.91
N LEU A 4 -0.51 6.43 -19.24
CA LEU A 4 -0.47 7.66 -18.44
C LEU A 4 -1.83 8.37 -18.39
N GLN A 5 -2.54 8.47 -19.52
CA GLN A 5 -3.87 9.08 -19.58
C GLN A 5 -4.90 8.29 -18.77
N THR A 6 -4.85 6.95 -18.81
CA THR A 6 -5.74 6.10 -18.01
C THR A 6 -5.55 6.34 -16.51
N ARG A 7 -4.30 6.50 -16.04
CA ARG A 7 -4.01 6.77 -14.63
C ARG A 7 -4.40 8.17 -14.18
N VAL A 8 -4.26 9.17 -15.06
CA VAL A 8 -4.75 10.52 -14.79
C VAL A 8 -6.27 10.53 -14.69
N SER A 9 -6.99 9.72 -15.48
CA SER A 9 -8.43 9.56 -15.33
C SER A 9 -8.82 8.77 -14.07
N GLU A 10 -8.05 7.74 -13.68
CA GLU A 10 -8.33 6.90 -12.51
C GLU A 10 -7.99 7.59 -11.17
N TYR A 11 -6.96 8.44 -11.16
CA TYR A 11 -6.44 9.06 -9.93
C TYR A 11 -6.37 10.60 -9.98
N GLY A 12 -6.96 11.22 -11.00
CA GLY A 12 -6.99 12.67 -11.16
C GLY A 12 -7.67 13.34 -9.97
N GLY A 13 -7.00 14.33 -9.38
CA GLY A 13 -7.50 15.06 -8.20
C GLY A 13 -7.16 14.43 -6.84
N LEU A 14 -6.60 13.21 -6.82
CA LEU A 14 -6.17 12.56 -5.57
C LEU A 14 -4.74 12.95 -5.20
N SER A 15 -4.47 13.06 -3.90
CA SER A 15 -3.12 13.17 -3.37
C SER A 15 -2.33 11.87 -3.53
N ILE A 16 -1.00 11.95 -3.48
CA ILE A 16 -0.10 10.77 -3.50
C ILE A 16 -0.50 9.77 -2.41
N LYS A 17 -0.89 10.26 -1.23
CA LYS A 17 -1.32 9.44 -0.10
C LYS A 17 -2.60 8.66 -0.40
N GLU A 18 -3.60 9.30 -1.00
CA GLU A 18 -4.86 8.64 -1.37
C GLU A 18 -4.63 7.60 -2.48
N ARG A 19 -3.80 7.93 -3.47
CA ARG A 19 -3.37 6.98 -4.51
C ARG A 19 -2.73 5.74 -3.90
N LEU A 20 -1.84 5.94 -2.93
CA LEU A 20 -1.19 4.88 -2.18
C LEU A 20 -2.17 4.02 -1.39
N LEU A 21 -3.13 4.63 -0.69
CA LEU A 21 -4.14 3.91 0.08
C LEU A 21 -5.06 3.07 -0.80
N ILE A 22 -5.43 3.57 -1.99
CA ILE A 22 -6.22 2.80 -2.97
C ILE A 22 -5.43 1.56 -3.42
N ARG A 23 -4.15 1.73 -3.76
CA ARG A 23 -3.26 0.63 -4.15
C ARG A 23 -3.07 -0.38 -3.01
N PHE A 24 -2.91 0.11 -1.78
CA PHE A 24 -2.87 -0.73 -0.58
C PHE A 24 -4.14 -1.57 -0.46
N VAL A 25 -5.32 -0.95 -0.51
CA VAL A 25 -6.60 -1.66 -0.38
C VAL A 25 -6.78 -2.70 -1.48
N LYS A 26 -6.45 -2.36 -2.73
CA LYS A 26 -6.49 -3.28 -3.87
C LYS A 26 -5.61 -4.51 -3.63
N SER A 27 -4.35 -4.29 -3.25
CA SER A 27 -3.39 -5.36 -2.98
C SER A 27 -3.78 -6.20 -1.77
N ARG A 28 -4.29 -5.55 -0.71
CA ARG A 28 -4.81 -6.20 0.49
C ARG A 28 -5.98 -7.11 0.18
N ASN A 29 -6.88 -6.71 -0.72
CA ASN A 29 -8.02 -7.53 -1.10
C ASN A 29 -7.59 -8.79 -1.87
N ILE A 30 -6.49 -8.73 -2.62
CA ILE A 30 -5.92 -9.90 -3.31
C ILE A 30 -5.21 -10.84 -2.34
N VAL A 31 -4.37 -10.32 -1.44
CA VAL A 31 -3.65 -11.13 -0.45
C VAL A 31 -4.59 -11.70 0.63
N GLY A 32 -5.66 -10.96 0.95
CA GLY A 32 -6.69 -11.39 1.90
C GLY A 32 -6.46 -10.91 3.34
N LYS A 33 -7.32 -11.38 4.25
CA LYS A 33 -7.41 -10.89 5.64
C LYS A 33 -6.11 -11.09 6.45
N ASN A 34 -5.29 -12.08 6.10
CA ASN A 34 -4.01 -12.38 6.76
C ASN A 34 -2.80 -11.64 6.16
N TRP A 35 -3.01 -10.54 5.44
CA TRP A 35 -1.94 -9.80 4.77
C TRP A 35 -0.77 -9.41 5.69
N ARG A 36 -1.02 -9.13 6.97
CA ARG A 36 0.05 -8.83 7.94
C ARG A 36 0.98 -10.02 8.18
N GLY A 37 0.40 -11.21 8.35
CA GLY A 37 1.16 -12.45 8.51
C GLY A 37 1.94 -12.80 7.25
N VAL A 38 1.33 -12.59 6.07
CA VAL A 38 2.01 -12.75 4.77
C VAL A 38 3.22 -11.81 4.69
N LEU A 39 3.05 -10.51 4.97
CA LEU A 39 4.16 -9.56 4.92
C LEU A 39 5.29 -9.92 5.92
N ALA A 40 4.95 -10.32 7.14
CA ALA A 40 5.93 -10.75 8.13
C ALA A 40 6.71 -12.01 7.72
N ALA A 41 6.09 -12.92 6.94
CA ALA A 41 6.74 -14.11 6.42
C ALA A 41 7.63 -13.82 5.20
N HIS A 42 7.27 -12.82 4.37
CA HIS A 42 7.98 -12.51 3.13
C HIS A 42 9.10 -11.46 3.29
N ASP A 43 8.98 -10.54 4.25
CA ASP A 43 9.99 -9.51 4.52
C ASP A 43 10.27 -9.43 6.04
N PRO A 44 11.49 -9.83 6.48
CA PRO A 44 11.88 -9.84 7.89
C PRO A 44 11.70 -8.49 8.58
N PHE A 45 11.73 -7.37 7.85
CA PHE A 45 11.46 -6.05 8.42
C PHE A 45 10.10 -6.00 9.11
N PHE A 46 9.05 -6.60 8.52
CA PHE A 46 7.70 -6.59 9.08
C PHE A 46 7.53 -7.51 10.29
N ASN A 47 8.51 -8.38 10.56
CA ASN A 47 8.55 -9.18 11.79
C ASN A 47 9.25 -8.45 12.96
N THR A 48 9.75 -7.23 12.73
CA THR A 48 10.30 -6.38 13.81
C THR A 48 9.20 -5.55 14.47
N LYS A 49 9.45 -5.03 15.67
CA LYS A 49 8.55 -4.08 16.35
C LYS A 49 8.23 -2.87 15.47
N LEU A 50 9.26 -2.28 14.87
CA LEU A 50 9.12 -1.13 13.97
C LEU A 50 8.28 -1.47 12.73
N GLY A 51 8.48 -2.65 12.15
CA GLY A 51 7.65 -3.14 11.06
C GLY A 51 6.18 -3.31 11.46
N GLY A 52 5.91 -3.86 12.65
CA GLY A 52 4.58 -3.94 13.22
C GLY A 52 3.90 -2.57 13.38
N ASP A 53 4.65 -1.55 13.79
CA ASP A 53 4.17 -0.17 13.89
C ASP A 53 3.80 0.41 12.50
N TYR A 54 4.56 0.07 11.46
CA TYR A 54 4.24 0.45 10.07
C TYR A 54 2.92 -0.20 9.63
N LEU A 55 2.77 -1.52 9.83
CA LEU A 55 1.55 -2.25 9.49
C LEU A 55 0.31 -1.68 10.21
N THR A 56 0.46 -1.30 11.48
CA THR A 56 -0.61 -0.70 12.28
C THR A 56 -0.95 0.69 11.78
N SER A 57 0.06 1.53 11.54
CA SER A 57 -0.09 2.89 11.02
C SER A 57 -0.82 2.92 9.68
N VAL A 58 -0.45 2.03 8.75
CA VAL A 58 -1.10 1.93 7.43
C VAL A 58 -2.53 1.42 7.54
N ALA A 59 -2.80 0.47 8.44
CA ALA A 59 -4.16 -0.01 8.66
C ALA A 59 -5.09 1.08 9.20
N GLN A 60 -4.60 1.93 10.11
CA GLN A 60 -5.35 3.09 10.61
C GLN A 60 -5.57 4.15 9.52
N ALA A 61 -4.57 4.33 8.63
CA ALA A 61 -4.65 5.30 7.53
C ALA A 61 -5.76 4.97 6.51
N VAL A 62 -6.19 3.71 6.41
CA VAL A 62 -7.34 3.31 5.56
C VAL A 62 -8.67 3.86 6.12
N SER A 63 -8.81 3.94 7.44
CA SER A 63 -10.02 4.46 8.09
C SER A 63 -9.99 5.97 8.28
N ASP A 64 -8.79 6.55 8.38
CA ASP A 64 -8.57 7.97 8.59
C ASP A 64 -7.36 8.42 7.77
N SER A 65 -7.61 9.03 6.63
CA SER A 65 -6.58 9.47 5.68
C SER A 65 -5.70 10.60 6.22
N SER A 66 -6.02 11.19 7.37
CA SER A 66 -5.10 12.11 8.07
C SER A 66 -3.95 11.34 8.75
N ARG A 67 -4.15 10.06 9.08
CA ARG A 67 -3.16 9.21 9.77
C ARG A 67 -2.23 8.49 8.81
N GLY A 68 -1.07 8.08 9.30
CA GLY A 68 -0.07 7.37 8.50
C GLY A 68 0.79 8.30 7.65
N ASN A 69 2.09 8.08 7.74
CA ASN A 69 3.08 8.80 6.93
C ASN A 69 3.17 8.14 5.54
N VAL A 70 3.37 8.96 4.50
CA VAL A 70 3.40 8.54 3.08
C VAL A 70 4.44 7.45 2.84
N ASP A 71 5.65 7.58 3.39
CA ASP A 71 6.75 6.61 3.22
C ASP A 71 6.40 5.25 3.83
N ARG A 72 5.69 5.25 4.98
CA ARG A 72 5.22 4.02 5.61
C ARG A 72 4.17 3.32 4.75
N ILE A 73 3.22 4.09 4.20
CA ILE A 73 2.17 3.57 3.33
C ILE A 73 2.80 3.03 2.05
N GLU A 74 3.75 3.74 1.46
CA GLU A 74 4.47 3.30 0.26
C GLU A 74 5.18 1.97 0.51
N ARG A 75 6.01 1.89 1.55
CA ARG A 75 6.77 0.67 1.84
C ARG A 75 5.86 -0.55 2.04
N VAL A 76 4.78 -0.40 2.80
CA VAL A 76 3.81 -1.48 3.02
C VAL A 76 3.07 -1.82 1.72
N THR A 77 2.66 -0.82 0.94
CA THR A 77 1.97 -1.02 -0.34
C THR A 77 2.83 -1.80 -1.33
N LEU A 78 4.08 -1.40 -1.51
CA LEU A 78 5.02 -2.07 -2.43
C LEU A 78 5.28 -3.53 -2.02
N ALA A 79 5.48 -3.77 -0.72
CA ALA A 79 5.65 -5.12 -0.21
C ALA A 79 4.39 -5.98 -0.44
N LEU A 80 3.21 -5.39 -0.29
CA LEU A 80 1.94 -6.07 -0.46
C LEU A 80 1.61 -6.33 -1.93
N GLU A 81 1.93 -5.40 -2.82
CA GLU A 81 1.82 -5.60 -4.27
C GLU A 81 2.70 -6.74 -4.74
N LYS A 82 3.94 -6.81 -4.22
CA LYS A 82 4.85 -7.91 -4.50
C LYS A 82 4.27 -9.24 -4.03
N ALA A 83 3.70 -9.29 -2.83
CA ALA A 83 3.02 -10.48 -2.31
C ALA A 83 1.75 -10.84 -3.11
N ALA A 84 1.07 -9.84 -3.70
CA ALA A 84 -0.10 -10.02 -4.56
C ALA A 84 0.25 -10.36 -6.02
N GLY A 85 1.54 -10.40 -6.40
CA GLY A 85 1.96 -10.60 -7.79
C GLY A 85 1.66 -9.41 -8.72
N ILE A 86 1.41 -8.22 -8.17
CA ILE A 86 1.15 -7.00 -8.93
C ILE A 86 2.49 -6.34 -9.27
N ARG A 87 2.69 -5.98 -10.54
CA ARG A 87 3.85 -5.20 -10.95
C ARG A 87 3.75 -3.78 -10.38
N SER A 88 4.58 -3.46 -9.40
CA SER A 88 4.68 -2.11 -8.86
C SER A 88 5.15 -1.13 -9.92
N VAL A 89 4.43 -0.02 -10.02
CA VAL A 89 4.69 1.08 -10.96
C VAL A 89 4.90 2.37 -10.17
N PRO A 90 5.69 3.34 -10.69
CA PRO A 90 5.91 4.60 -10.01
C PRO A 90 4.60 5.33 -9.71
N ILE A 91 4.53 5.97 -8.55
CA ILE A 91 3.42 6.84 -8.16
C ILE A 91 3.79 8.25 -8.59
N VAL A 92 3.31 8.63 -9.76
CA VAL A 92 3.36 10.00 -10.31
C VAL A 92 2.07 10.74 -9.94
#